data_AF-A0A7J4TM44-F1
#
_entry.id   AF-A0A7J4TM44-F1
#
_cell.length_a   1.000
_cell.length_b   1.000
_cell.length_c   1.000
_cell.angle_alpha   90.00
_cell.angle_beta   90.00
_cell.angle_gamma   90.00
#
_symmetry.space_group_name_H-M   'P 1'
#
loop_
_entity.id
_entity.type
_entity.pdbx_description
1 polymer ?
#
loop_
_entity_poly.entity_id
_entity_poly.type
_entity_poly.pdbx_seq_one_letter_code
_entity_poly.pdbx_strand_id
1 'polypeptide(L)'
;MLEFMDTDCPYCVRSADLYGEASEIFRDSNPEWNGAQVDFYASATQLDIQGHETSRAEIAAFRDKSTGYECAGQDCANRDGSAHDYVTYIDDIDQDNMDEWDIRGTPTYFLIQPDGIIAWVSNGGTNLGDVNGDGEQNTFIDAIVYLVTYDDAGGA
;
A
#
# COMPACT_ATOMS: atom_id res chain seq x y z
N MET A 1 6.96 -2.42 2.36
CA MET A 1 5.56 -2.64 1.95
C MET A 1 5.42 -2.19 0.51
N LEU A 2 4.95 -3.07 -0.37
CA LEU A 2 4.63 -2.74 -1.76
C LEU A 2 3.13 -2.91 -1.95
N GLU A 3 2.45 -1.87 -2.45
CA GLU A 3 1.07 -1.92 -2.91
C GLU A 3 1.05 -1.85 -4.44
N PHE A 4 0.26 -2.70 -5.08
CA PHE A 4 -0.21 -2.48 -6.45
C PHE A 4 -1.59 -1.84 -6.38
N MET A 5 -1.74 -0.67 -6.99
CA MET A 5 -2.93 0.16 -6.89
C MET A 5 -3.30 0.82 -8.20
N ASP A 6 -4.56 1.23 -8.30
CA ASP A 6 -5.10 2.09 -9.36
C ASP A 6 -5.84 3.27 -8.71
N THR A 7 -5.62 4.48 -9.21
CA THR A 7 -6.17 5.74 -8.64
C THR A 7 -7.69 5.82 -8.70
N ASP A 8 -8.32 5.05 -9.59
CA ASP A 8 -9.76 4.92 -9.74
C ASP A 8 -10.35 3.65 -9.16
N CYS A 9 -9.52 2.75 -8.63
CA CYS A 9 -10.02 1.61 -7.87
C CYS A 9 -10.63 2.09 -6.54
N PRO A 10 -11.95 1.92 -6.31
CA PRO A 10 -12.59 2.44 -5.10
C PRO A 10 -12.06 1.80 -3.80
N TYR A 11 -11.51 0.59 -3.88
CA TYR A 11 -10.85 -0.04 -2.74
C TYR A 11 -9.50 0.61 -2.44
N CYS A 12 -8.70 0.96 -3.45
CA CYS A 12 -7.43 1.67 -3.29
C CYS A 12 -7.65 3.06 -2.68
N VAL A 13 -8.67 3.80 -3.15
CA VAL A 13 -9.01 5.12 -2.58
C VAL A 13 -9.38 5.01 -1.09
N ARG A 14 -10.12 3.96 -0.70
CA ARG A 14 -10.50 3.74 0.71
C ARG A 14 -9.33 3.31 1.58
N SER A 15 -8.42 2.48 1.07
CA SER A 15 -7.26 2.01 1.84
C SER A 15 -6.13 3.04 1.91
N ALA A 16 -6.15 4.06 1.06
CA ALA A 16 -5.10 5.08 0.98
C ALA A 16 -4.81 5.76 2.33
N ASP A 17 -5.85 6.12 3.09
CA ASP A 17 -5.69 6.75 4.40
C ASP A 17 -4.83 5.89 5.34
N LEU A 18 -5.23 4.63 5.50
CA LEU A 18 -4.53 3.66 6.34
C LEU A 18 -3.11 3.38 5.82
N TYR A 19 -2.91 3.32 4.51
CA TYR A 19 -1.60 3.10 3.90
C TYR A 19 -0.65 4.29 4.16
N GLY A 20 -1.18 5.52 4.05
CA GLY A 20 -0.47 6.75 4.41
C GLY A 20 -0.12 6.79 5.90
N GLU A 21 -1.08 6.54 6.78
CA GLU A 21 -0.87 6.50 8.24
C GLU A 21 0.18 5.44 8.61
N ALA A 22 0.09 4.23 8.06
CA ALA A 22 1.06 3.18 8.29
C ALA A 22 2.48 3.59 7.85
N SER A 23 2.62 4.33 6.75
CA SER A 23 3.92 4.87 6.32
C SER A 23 4.50 5.88 7.31
N GLU A 24 3.65 6.63 8.02
CA GLU A 24 4.09 7.56 9.07
C GLU A 24 4.49 6.83 10.36
N ILE A 25 3.79 5.73 10.68
CA ILE A 25 4.01 4.92 11.89
C ILE A 25 5.28 4.07 11.77
N PHE A 26 5.43 3.30 10.69
CA PHE A 26 6.45 2.25 10.60
C PHE A 26 7.78 2.70 9.99
N ARG A 27 7.95 3.99 9.70
CA ARG A 27 9.20 4.56 9.18
C ARG A 27 10.31 4.63 10.25
N ASP A 28 11.56 4.62 9.80
CA ASP A 28 12.77 4.78 10.62
C ASP A 28 12.73 6.02 11.53
N SER A 29 12.24 7.14 11.00
CA SER A 29 12.27 8.42 11.72
C SER A 29 11.17 8.58 12.79
N ASN A 30 10.30 7.59 13.00
CA ASN A 30 9.27 7.65 14.04
C ASN A 30 9.82 7.10 15.37
N PRO A 31 10.10 7.94 16.39
CA PRO A 31 10.65 7.48 17.65
C PRO A 31 9.66 6.70 18.52
N GLU A 32 8.37 6.75 18.22
CA GLU A 32 7.34 5.98 18.94
C GLU A 32 7.26 4.53 18.45
N TRP A 33 7.84 4.24 17.29
CA TRP A 33 7.91 2.90 16.74
C TRP A 33 9.25 2.24 17.09
N ASN A 34 9.18 1.15 17.86
CA ASN A 34 10.34 0.36 18.26
C ASN A 34 10.25 -1.06 17.66
N GLY A 35 10.05 -1.13 16.35
CA GLY A 35 9.96 -2.38 15.59
C GLY A 35 10.71 -2.31 14.26
N ALA A 36 10.49 -3.29 13.40
CA ALA A 36 11.07 -3.32 12.06
C ALA A 36 10.62 -2.09 11.26
N GLN A 37 11.57 -1.45 10.60
CA GLN A 37 11.33 -0.29 9.78
C GLN A 37 10.83 -0.73 8.41
N VAL A 38 9.80 -0.06 7.91
CA VAL A 38 9.15 -0.44 6.67
C VAL A 38 9.08 0.76 5.74
N ASP A 39 9.70 0.64 4.58
CA ASP A 39 9.52 1.58 3.47
C ASP A 39 8.24 1.25 2.71
N PHE A 40 7.51 2.27 2.26
CA PHE A 40 6.23 2.13 1.55
C PHE A 40 6.37 2.54 0.09
N TYR A 41 5.94 1.63 -0.80
CA TYR A 41 5.97 1.81 -2.25
C TYR A 41 4.59 1.50 -2.84
N ALA A 42 4.09 2.36 -3.71
CA ALA A 42 2.86 2.15 -4.45
C ALA A 42 3.16 2.06 -5.96
N SER A 43 3.02 0.89 -6.56
CA SER A 43 3.04 0.68 -8.01
C SER A 43 1.67 1.08 -8.55
N ALA A 44 1.61 2.27 -9.15
CA ALA A 44 0.37 2.87 -9.64
C ALA A 44 0.18 2.53 -11.11
N THR A 45 -0.88 1.78 -11.37
CA THR A 45 -1.19 1.20 -12.68
C THR A 45 -2.41 1.84 -13.33
N GLN A 46 -2.84 1.27 -14.45
CA GLN A 46 -4.13 1.57 -15.08
C GLN A 46 -4.89 0.26 -15.33
N LEU A 47 -5.90 -0.02 -14.52
CA LEU A 47 -6.85 -1.10 -14.74
C LEU A 47 -7.81 -0.74 -15.88
N ASP A 48 -8.39 -1.77 -16.51
CA ASP A 48 -9.47 -1.59 -17.50
C ASP A 48 -10.81 -1.24 -16.82
N ILE A 49 -10.85 -0.06 -16.19
CA ILE A 49 -12.04 0.51 -15.54
C ILE A 49 -12.74 1.41 -16.56
N GLN A 50 -14.05 1.20 -16.76
CA GLN A 50 -14.79 1.92 -17.77
C GLN A 50 -14.77 3.44 -17.54
N GLY A 51 -14.20 4.17 -18.51
CA GLY A 51 -14.16 5.63 -18.49
C GLY A 51 -12.98 6.23 -17.73
N HIS A 52 -12.00 5.40 -17.37
CA HIS A 52 -10.80 5.79 -16.66
C HIS A 52 -9.57 5.71 -17.57
N GLU A 53 -8.70 6.70 -17.47
CA GLU A 53 -7.38 6.75 -18.12
C GLU A 53 -6.43 7.43 -17.14
N THR A 54 -5.56 6.64 -16.51
CA THR A 54 -4.59 7.13 -15.53
C THR A 54 -3.56 8.04 -16.20
N SER A 55 -3.05 9.01 -15.45
CA SER A 55 -1.86 9.76 -15.83
C SER A 55 -0.88 9.93 -14.68
N ARG A 56 0.39 10.19 -14.99
CA ARG A 56 1.39 10.56 -13.98
C ARG A 56 0.97 11.74 -13.10
N ALA A 57 0.20 12.66 -13.67
CA ALA A 57 -0.26 13.84 -12.95
C ALA A 57 -1.44 13.52 -12.01
N GLU A 58 -2.31 12.59 -12.40
CA GLU A 58 -3.34 12.01 -11.53
C GLU A 58 -2.72 11.19 -10.39
N ILE A 59 -1.71 10.37 -10.67
CA ILE A 59 -0.94 9.65 -9.63
C ILE A 59 -0.33 10.63 -8.62
N ALA A 60 0.29 11.71 -9.11
CA ALA A 60 0.80 12.77 -8.24
C ALA A 60 -0.32 13.47 -7.46
N ALA A 61 -1.48 13.70 -8.08
CA ALA A 61 -2.62 14.31 -7.41
C ALA A 61 -3.23 13.42 -6.33
N PHE A 62 -3.29 12.11 -6.56
CA PHE A 62 -3.64 11.11 -5.56
C PHE A 62 -2.66 11.17 -4.40
N ARG A 63 -1.34 11.06 -4.65
CA ARG A 63 -0.32 11.15 -3.59
C ARG A 63 -0.44 12.45 -2.79
N ASP A 64 -0.49 13.60 -3.46
CA ASP A 64 -0.37 14.93 -2.86
C ASP A 64 -1.71 15.50 -2.35
N LYS A 65 -2.83 14.83 -2.63
CA LYS A 65 -4.20 15.36 -2.44
C LYS A 65 -4.38 16.73 -3.12
N SER A 66 -3.90 16.85 -4.36
CA SER A 66 -4.07 18.08 -5.14
C SER A 66 -5.33 18.02 -6.02
N THR A 67 -5.92 19.20 -6.26
CA THR A 67 -7.16 19.36 -7.03
C THR A 67 -6.93 19.29 -8.54
N GLY A 68 -7.98 18.96 -9.30
CA GLY A 68 -7.99 19.07 -10.77
C GLY A 68 -7.73 17.76 -11.51
N TYR A 69 -7.64 16.66 -10.77
CA TYR A 69 -7.64 15.28 -11.27
C TYR A 69 -8.74 14.51 -10.54
N GLU A 70 -9.33 13.55 -11.24
CA GLU A 70 -10.37 12.67 -10.70
C GLU A 70 -9.72 11.35 -10.26
N CYS A 71 -10.17 10.82 -9.12
CA CYS A 71 -9.78 9.55 -8.53
C CYS A 71 -11.05 8.87 -8.02
N ALA A 72 -11.43 7.76 -8.64
CA ALA A 72 -12.64 6.98 -8.39
C ALA A 72 -13.94 7.82 -8.49
N GLY A 73 -14.01 8.66 -9.52
CA GLY A 73 -15.19 9.49 -9.79
C GLY A 73 -15.32 10.76 -8.94
N GLN A 74 -14.31 11.13 -8.13
CA GLN A 74 -14.28 12.34 -7.31
C GLN A 74 -12.94 13.05 -7.45
N ASP A 75 -12.85 14.34 -7.12
CA ASP A 75 -11.54 15.02 -7.10
C ASP A 75 -10.57 14.31 -6.14
N CYS A 76 -9.34 14.02 -6.60
CA CYS A 76 -8.32 13.31 -5.81
C CYS A 76 -8.01 14.00 -4.46
N ALA A 77 -8.22 15.31 -4.35
CA ALA A 77 -8.08 16.04 -3.09
C ALA A 77 -9.09 15.62 -2.02
N ASN A 78 -10.19 14.96 -2.42
CA ASN A 78 -11.27 14.53 -1.53
C ASN A 78 -11.10 13.11 -0.99
N ARG A 79 -10.08 12.35 -1.40
CA ARG A 79 -9.81 11.05 -0.75
C ARG A 79 -9.57 11.23 0.75
N ASP A 80 -9.84 10.22 1.54
CA ASP A 80 -9.58 10.26 2.99
C ASP A 80 -8.06 10.30 3.29
N GLY A 81 -7.72 10.66 4.53
CA GLY A 81 -6.34 10.73 5.02
C GLY A 81 -5.52 11.95 4.60
N SER A 82 -4.22 11.91 4.92
CA SER A 82 -3.24 12.94 4.58
C SER A 82 -2.62 12.72 3.18
N ALA A 83 -1.89 13.73 2.71
CA ALA A 83 -0.97 13.53 1.58
C ALA A 83 0.09 12.50 1.97
N HIS A 84 0.50 11.66 1.02
CA HIS A 84 1.45 10.59 1.29
C HIS A 84 2.90 11.11 1.20
N ASP A 85 3.38 11.71 2.28
CA ASP A 85 4.72 12.29 2.36
C ASP A 85 5.85 11.22 2.42
N TYR A 86 5.53 10.00 2.84
CA TYR A 86 6.50 8.89 3.04
C TYR A 86 6.21 7.64 2.20
N VAL A 87 5.37 7.77 1.16
CA VAL A 87 5.12 6.71 0.19
C VAL A 87 5.76 7.07 -1.14
N THR A 88 6.56 6.16 -1.68
CA THR A 88 7.13 6.31 -3.03
C THR A 88 6.18 5.73 -4.06
N TYR A 89 5.73 6.57 -5.00
CA TYR A 89 4.89 6.14 -6.12
C TYR A 89 5.75 5.77 -7.33
N ILE A 90 5.52 4.59 -7.88
CA ILE A 90 6.12 4.07 -9.09
C ILE A 90 5.07 4.17 -10.20
N ASP A 91 5.45 4.76 -11.33
CA ASP A 91 4.61 4.78 -12.52
C ASP A 91 4.67 3.42 -13.22
N ASP A 92 3.54 2.72 -13.22
CA ASP A 92 3.33 1.39 -13.79
C ASP A 92 2.06 1.38 -14.67
N ILE A 93 1.75 2.53 -15.30
CA ILE A 93 0.59 2.70 -16.19
C ILE A 93 0.65 1.74 -17.37
N ASP A 94 1.85 1.36 -17.82
CA ASP A 94 2.07 0.37 -18.88
C ASP A 94 1.88 -1.09 -18.42
N GLN A 95 1.63 -1.31 -17.12
CA GLN A 95 1.35 -2.61 -16.49
C GLN A 95 2.49 -3.62 -16.52
N ASP A 96 3.71 -3.23 -16.91
CA ASP A 96 4.84 -4.16 -17.01
C ASP A 96 5.16 -4.84 -15.66
N ASN A 97 5.07 -4.12 -14.53
CA ASN A 97 5.29 -4.74 -13.21
C ASN A 97 4.09 -5.59 -12.78
N MET A 98 2.86 -5.15 -13.03
CA MET A 98 1.66 -5.95 -12.76
C MET A 98 1.70 -7.30 -13.46
N ASP A 99 2.09 -7.32 -14.73
CA ASP A 99 2.18 -8.53 -15.55
C ASP A 99 3.30 -9.46 -15.05
N GLU A 100 4.49 -8.92 -14.78
CA GLU A 100 5.63 -9.71 -14.28
C GLU A 100 5.33 -10.35 -12.91
N TRP A 101 4.58 -9.67 -12.06
CA TRP A 101 4.21 -10.15 -10.73
C TRP A 101 2.89 -10.97 -10.72
N ASP A 102 2.27 -11.19 -11.88
CA ASP A 102 0.96 -11.87 -12.05
C ASP A 102 -0.14 -11.30 -11.14
N ILE A 103 -0.20 -9.96 -11.03
CA ILE A 103 -1.17 -9.28 -10.18
C ILE A 103 -2.54 -9.23 -10.87
N ARG A 104 -3.54 -9.86 -10.25
CA ARG A 104 -4.89 -10.01 -10.83
C ARG A 104 -5.89 -8.94 -10.41
N GLY A 105 -5.53 -8.05 -9.49
CA GLY A 105 -6.42 -7.01 -9.00
C GLY A 105 -5.76 -6.08 -8.00
N THR A 106 -6.42 -4.95 -7.73
CA THR A 106 -5.95 -3.93 -6.81
C THR A 106 -7.00 -3.63 -5.72
N PRO A 107 -6.58 -3.22 -4.51
CA PRO A 107 -5.19 -3.20 -4.07
C PRO A 107 -4.66 -4.62 -3.79
N THR A 108 -3.39 -4.87 -4.09
CA THR A 108 -2.66 -6.07 -3.65
C THR A 108 -1.40 -5.63 -2.90
N TYR A 109 -1.15 -6.23 -1.73
CA TYR A 109 -0.07 -5.82 -0.83
C TYR A 109 0.96 -6.94 -0.67
N PHE A 110 2.23 -6.54 -0.61
CA PHE A 110 3.36 -7.41 -0.33
C PHE A 110 4.23 -6.84 0.78
N LEU A 111 4.54 -7.68 1.77
CA LEU A 111 5.60 -7.41 2.73
C LEU A 111 6.85 -8.19 2.29
N ILE A 112 7.91 -7.45 1.98
CA ILE A 112 9.16 -7.98 1.44
C ILE A 112 10.26 -7.71 2.45
N GLN A 113 11.03 -8.74 2.79
CA GLN A 113 12.17 -8.66 3.69
C GLN A 113 13.39 -8.01 3.00
N PRO A 114 14.38 -7.53 3.76
CA PRO A 114 15.58 -6.89 3.18
C PRO A 114 16.38 -7.77 2.21
N ASP A 115 16.24 -9.10 2.28
CA ASP A 115 16.87 -10.06 1.38
C ASP A 115 16.06 -10.34 0.09
N GLY A 116 14.91 -9.68 -0.07
CA GLY A 116 14.03 -9.81 -1.22
C GLY A 116 13.01 -10.94 -1.12
N ILE A 117 12.92 -11.64 0.01
CA ILE A 117 11.90 -12.69 0.22
C ILE A 117 10.55 -12.05 0.54
N ILE A 118 9.48 -12.54 -0.12
CA ILE A 118 8.11 -12.17 0.22
C ILE A 118 7.74 -12.87 1.53
N ALA A 119 7.62 -12.09 2.60
CA ALA A 119 7.18 -12.57 3.90
C ALA A 119 5.66 -12.71 3.99
N TRP A 120 4.91 -11.86 3.28
CA TRP A 120 3.45 -11.92 3.26
C TRP A 120 2.87 -11.28 1.99
N VAL A 121 1.70 -11.79 1.58
CA VAL A 121 0.90 -11.25 0.47
C VAL A 121 -0.58 -11.25 0.85
N SER A 122 -1.30 -10.17 0.52
CA SER A 122 -2.71 -10.01 0.88
C SER A 122 -3.65 -11.02 0.21
N ASN A 123 -3.29 -11.50 -0.97
CA ASN A 123 -4.04 -12.49 -1.72
C ASN A 123 -3.27 -13.82 -1.78
N GLY A 124 -3.82 -14.86 -1.15
CA GLY A 124 -3.25 -16.22 -1.20
C GLY A 124 -2.08 -16.49 -0.24
N GLY A 125 -1.68 -15.51 0.58
CA GLY A 125 -0.67 -15.68 1.62
C GLY A 125 -1.19 -16.42 2.86
N THR A 126 -0.28 -16.70 3.80
CA THR A 126 -0.62 -17.25 5.12
C THR A 126 -1.56 -16.30 5.85
N ASN A 127 -2.68 -16.79 6.35
CA ASN A 127 -3.55 -16.02 7.22
C ASN A 127 -2.90 -15.82 8.59
N LEU A 128 -2.60 -14.58 8.94
CA LEU A 128 -1.91 -14.22 10.19
C LEU A 128 -2.87 -14.01 11.39
N GLY A 129 -4.18 -13.93 11.14
CA GLY A 129 -5.17 -13.54 12.15
C GLY A 129 -5.16 -12.04 12.45
N ASP A 130 -5.78 -11.68 13.57
CA ASP A 130 -5.79 -10.32 14.15
C ASP A 130 -4.63 -10.25 15.16
N VAL A 131 -3.49 -9.73 14.74
CA VAL A 131 -2.25 -9.73 15.53
C VAL A 131 -2.14 -8.44 16.35
N ASN A 132 -2.73 -7.35 15.88
CA ASN A 132 -2.70 -6.05 16.53
C ASN A 132 -3.90 -5.82 17.50
N GLY A 133 -4.93 -6.66 17.46
CA GLY A 133 -6.12 -6.61 18.31
C GLY A 133 -7.15 -5.56 17.88
N ASP A 134 -7.13 -5.10 16.62
CA ASP A 134 -8.04 -4.07 16.11
C ASP A 134 -9.40 -4.63 15.62
N GLY A 135 -9.52 -5.95 15.55
CA GLY A 135 -10.73 -6.65 15.13
C GLY A 135 -10.82 -6.91 13.63
N GLU A 136 -9.90 -6.39 12.83
CA GLU A 136 -9.66 -6.81 11.45
C GLU A 136 -8.63 -7.94 11.43
N GLN A 137 -8.64 -8.74 10.37
CA GLN A 137 -7.76 -9.92 10.29
C GLN A 137 -7.01 -9.92 8.98
N ASN A 138 -5.75 -10.37 9.04
CA ASN A 138 -4.91 -10.61 7.88
C ASN A 138 -4.78 -9.34 7.01
N THR A 139 -4.52 -8.21 7.67
CA THR A 139 -4.23 -6.94 7.04
C THR A 139 -2.72 -6.77 6.82
N PHE A 140 -2.33 -5.76 6.03
CA PHE A 140 -0.92 -5.44 5.89
C PHE A 140 -0.30 -4.89 7.20
N ILE A 141 -1.12 -4.34 8.11
CA ILE A 141 -0.69 -3.92 9.44
C ILE A 141 -0.41 -5.16 10.29
N ASP A 142 -1.29 -6.16 10.28
CA ASP A 142 -1.05 -7.45 10.95
C ASP A 142 0.24 -8.09 10.47
N ALA A 143 0.51 -8.03 9.16
CA ALA A 143 1.73 -8.57 8.58
C ALA A 143 3.00 -7.87 9.10
N ILE A 144 2.98 -6.54 9.19
CA ILE A 144 4.11 -5.77 9.73
C ILE A 144 4.31 -6.11 11.21
N VAL A 145 3.24 -6.07 12.01
CA VAL A 145 3.30 -6.36 13.46
C VAL A 145 3.73 -7.81 13.73
N TYR A 146 3.25 -8.76 12.93
CA TYR A 146 3.63 -10.17 13.04
C TYR A 146 5.13 -10.38 12.85
N LEU A 147 5.74 -9.80 11.80
CA LEU A 147 7.18 -9.95 11.58
C LEU A 147 8.00 -9.36 12.73
N VAL A 148 7.60 -8.20 13.25
CA VAL A 148 8.29 -7.58 14.40
C VAL A 148 8.24 -8.48 15.63
N THR A 149 7.04 -8.98 15.96
CA THR A 149 6.86 -9.84 17.13
C THR A 149 7.53 -11.21 16.98
N TYR A 150 7.63 -11.74 15.76
CA TYR A 150 8.31 -13.00 15.46
C TYR A 150 9.84 -12.90 15.56
N ASP A 151 10.43 -11.84 15.01
CA ASP A 151 11.88 -11.61 15.06
C ASP A 151 12.37 -11.35 16.49
N ASP A 152 11.59 -10.60 17.30
CA ASP A 152 11.90 -10.38 18.72
C ASP A 152 11.84 -11.65 19.58
N ALA A 153 11.08 -12.67 19.14
CA ALA A 153 10.97 -13.96 19.82
C ALA A 153 12.13 -14.93 19.49
N GLY A 154 13.10 -14.51 18.67
CA GLY A 154 14.28 -15.30 18.33
C GLY A 154 14.01 -16.41 17.31
N GLY A 155 13.05 -16.20 16.40
CA GLY A 155 12.76 -17.10 15.29
C GLY A 155 13.76 -16.99 14.13
N ALA A 156 15.03 -17.35 14.37
CA ALA A 156 16.05 -17.58 13.34
C ALA A 156 16.97 -18.75 13.71
#